data_AF-A0A543FSM7-F1
#
_entry.id   AF-A0A543FSM7-F1
#
_cell.length_a   1.000
_cell.length_b   1.000
_cell.length_c   1.000
_cell.angle_alpha   90.00
_cell.angle_beta   90.00
_cell.angle_gamma   90.00
#
_symmetry.space_group_name_H-M   'P 1'
#
loop_
_entity.id
_entity.type
_entity.pdbx_description
1 polymer ?
#
loop_
_entity_poly.entity_id
_entity_poly.type
_entity_poly.pdbx_seq_one_letter_code
_entity_poly.pdbx_strand_id
1 'polypeptide(L)'
;MGTEATATIISGVLAFVVLTGCSARMVPGSAGPALPAASAQSTVAVDADRKVCVDLDARGGTLYDTFVVPMMSGASGQKSMDVDLQQMVNAVSAVTRVGEGVLDAASPGIADEGGRLVAAAEAFRAHDRVDTTALLTAFVGLSVECTESGHKPSWFNPGKLTDS
;
A
#
# COMPACT_ATOMS: atom_id res chain seq x y z
N MET A 1 47.50 -19.46 -32.83
CA MET A 1 47.07 -19.10 -31.46
C MET A 1 45.63 -18.61 -31.58
N GLY A 2 44.59 -19.21 -31.03
CA GLY A 2 44.40 -20.37 -30.16
C GLY A 2 42.90 -20.32 -29.85
N THR A 3 42.19 -21.40 -30.14
CA THR A 3 40.77 -21.62 -29.81
C THR A 3 40.64 -22.09 -28.36
N GLU A 4 39.76 -21.48 -27.56
CA GLU A 4 39.12 -22.06 -26.35
C GLU A 4 37.75 -21.35 -26.22
N ALA A 5 36.57 -21.95 -26.47
CA ALA A 5 35.85 -23.03 -25.76
C ALA A 5 35.54 -22.63 -24.29
N THR A 6 34.30 -22.58 -23.84
CA THR A 6 33.50 -23.78 -23.57
C THR A 6 32.00 -23.50 -23.43
N ALA A 7 31.22 -24.51 -23.80
CA ALA A 7 29.78 -24.61 -23.70
C ALA A 7 29.34 -25.40 -22.45
N THR A 8 28.03 -25.33 -22.15
CA THR A 8 27.15 -26.47 -21.77
C THR A 8 26.52 -26.47 -20.36
N ILE A 9 25.22 -26.17 -20.34
CA ILE A 9 24.07 -26.88 -19.71
C ILE A 9 24.16 -27.31 -18.23
N ILE A 10 23.19 -26.86 -17.43
CA ILE A 10 22.57 -27.71 -16.41
C ILE A 10 21.08 -27.88 -16.73
N SER A 11 20.78 -29.14 -17.03
CA SER A 11 19.49 -29.79 -17.16
C SER A 11 18.99 -30.21 -15.78
N GLY A 12 17.68 -30.17 -15.55
CA GLY A 12 17.00 -30.78 -14.41
C GLY A 12 15.70 -30.06 -14.09
N VAL A 13 14.51 -30.65 -14.14
CA VAL A 13 14.14 -32.07 -14.09
C VAL A 13 12.83 -32.26 -14.87
N LEU A 14 12.83 -33.27 -15.73
CA LEU A 14 11.67 -33.83 -16.41
C LEU A 14 10.94 -34.81 -15.48
N ALA A 15 9.63 -34.94 -15.71
CA ALA A 15 8.74 -36.07 -15.40
C ALA A 15 7.90 -36.02 -14.12
N PHE A 16 6.58 -35.88 -14.32
CA PHE A 16 5.74 -37.08 -14.22
C PHE A 16 4.56 -37.00 -15.22
N VAL A 17 4.53 -37.96 -16.14
CA VAL A 17 3.39 -38.27 -17.00
C VAL A 17 2.45 -39.16 -16.19
N VAL A 18 1.19 -38.77 -16.05
CA VAL A 18 0.10 -39.72 -15.76
C VAL A 18 -0.87 -39.68 -16.93
N LEU A 19 -0.69 -40.64 -17.83
CA LEU A 19 -1.66 -41.05 -18.83
C LEU A 19 -2.54 -42.14 -18.20
N THR A 20 -3.81 -41.84 -17.97
CA THR A 20 -4.88 -42.85 -17.97
C THR A 20 -6.11 -42.21 -18.61
N GLY A 21 -6.53 -42.77 -19.75
CA GLY A 21 -7.59 -42.23 -20.58
C GLY A 21 -8.98 -42.52 -20.04
N CYS A 22 -9.93 -41.66 -20.41
CA CYS A 22 -11.29 -42.07 -20.72
C CYS A 22 -11.77 -41.26 -21.93
N SER A 23 -12.17 -42.00 -22.95
CA SER A 23 -12.80 -41.51 -24.17
C SER A 23 -13.99 -40.60 -23.86
N ALA A 24 -13.93 -39.34 -24.29
CA ALA A 24 -15.11 -38.53 -24.49
C ALA A 24 -14.99 -37.80 -25.84
N ARG A 25 -15.89 -38.18 -26.75
CA ARG A 25 -16.13 -37.62 -28.07
C ARG A 25 -16.95 -36.32 -27.95
N MET A 26 -16.79 -35.42 -28.95
CA MET A 26 -17.58 -34.19 -29.26
C MET A 26 -17.18 -32.95 -28.44
N VAL A 27 -17.06 -31.70 -28.93
CA VAL A 27 -17.83 -30.83 -29.88
C VAL A 27 -16.90 -29.67 -30.34
N PRO A 28 -17.12 -28.99 -31.49
CA PRO A 28 -16.15 -28.08 -32.11
C PRO A 28 -16.18 -26.66 -31.53
N GLY A 29 -15.05 -25.97 -31.61
CA GLY A 29 -14.94 -24.55 -31.27
C GLY A 29 -13.50 -24.22 -30.94
N SER A 30 -12.79 -23.64 -31.91
CA SER A 30 -11.47 -23.05 -31.75
C SER A 30 -11.46 -22.04 -30.59
N ALA A 31 -10.98 -22.47 -29.43
CA ALA A 31 -10.57 -21.55 -28.36
C ALA A 31 -9.27 -20.88 -28.84
N GLY A 32 -9.40 -19.66 -29.34
CA GLY A 32 -8.25 -18.78 -29.58
C GLY A 32 -7.46 -18.55 -28.30
N PRO A 33 -6.19 -18.12 -28.41
CA PRO A 33 -5.33 -17.90 -27.25
C PRO A 33 -5.96 -16.83 -26.34
N ALA A 34 -6.39 -17.22 -25.14
CA ALA A 34 -6.86 -16.29 -24.13
C ALA A 34 -5.66 -15.64 -23.43
N LEU A 35 -5.35 -14.40 -23.80
CA LEU A 35 -4.59 -13.43 -23.03
C LEU A 35 -5.36 -12.09 -23.10
N PRO A 36 -5.40 -11.24 -22.05
CA PRO A 36 -4.57 -11.23 -20.83
C PRO A 36 -5.33 -10.96 -19.51
N ALA A 37 -5.22 -11.87 -18.53
CA ALA A 37 -5.68 -11.62 -17.15
C ALA A 37 -4.89 -10.50 -16.42
N ALA A 38 -3.69 -10.16 -16.90
CA ALA A 38 -2.84 -9.12 -16.33
C ALA A 38 -3.41 -7.69 -16.51
N SER A 39 -4.17 -7.45 -17.59
CA SER A 39 -4.72 -6.11 -17.89
C SER A 39 -5.90 -5.73 -17.00
N ALA A 40 -6.77 -6.70 -16.68
CA ALA A 40 -7.90 -6.49 -15.78
C ALA A 40 -7.44 -6.28 -14.33
N GLN A 41 -6.47 -7.07 -13.86
CA GLN A 41 -5.89 -6.94 -12.51
C GLN A 41 -5.18 -5.59 -12.33
N SER A 42 -4.44 -5.13 -13.34
CA SER A 42 -3.77 -3.82 -13.28
C SER A 42 -4.74 -2.65 -13.24
N THR A 43 -5.89 -2.74 -13.91
CA THR A 43 -6.89 -1.65 -13.92
C THR A 43 -7.63 -1.56 -12.59
N VAL A 44 -7.98 -2.72 -11.99
CA VAL A 44 -8.61 -2.80 -10.67
C VAL A 44 -7.70 -2.21 -9.58
N ALA A 45 -6.40 -2.49 -9.63
CA ALA A 45 -5.44 -1.93 -8.68
C ALA A 45 -5.32 -0.41 -8.79
N VAL A 46 -5.22 0.13 -10.00
CA VAL A 46 -5.16 1.59 -10.22
C VAL A 46 -6.41 2.30 -9.71
N ASP A 47 -7.60 1.73 -9.95
CA ASP A 47 -8.85 2.31 -9.46
C ASP A 47 -8.95 2.24 -7.92
N ALA A 48 -8.46 1.16 -7.31
CA ALA A 48 -8.40 1.00 -5.86
C ALA A 48 -7.39 1.98 -5.23
N ASP A 49 -6.18 2.08 -5.78
CA ASP A 49 -5.14 3.03 -5.37
C ASP A 49 -5.68 4.45 -5.38
N ARG A 50 -6.27 4.86 -6.52
CA ARG A 50 -6.88 6.18 -6.67
C ARG A 50 -7.93 6.44 -5.59
N LYS A 51 -8.77 5.45 -5.27
CA LYS A 51 -9.80 5.61 -4.24
C LYS A 51 -9.20 5.78 -2.85
N VAL A 52 -8.24 4.95 -2.47
CA VAL A 52 -7.53 5.06 -1.18
C VAL A 52 -6.87 6.44 -1.06
N CYS A 53 -6.17 6.89 -2.09
CA CYS A 53 -5.44 8.16 -2.06
C CYS A 53 -6.35 9.39 -2.09
N VAL A 54 -7.49 9.35 -2.78
CA VAL A 54 -8.50 10.43 -2.73
C VAL A 54 -9.15 10.50 -1.35
N ASP A 55 -9.47 9.36 -0.74
CA ASP A 55 -10.00 9.33 0.62
C ASP A 55 -8.97 9.88 1.63
N LEU A 56 -7.69 9.51 1.47
CA LEU A 56 -6.60 10.05 2.28
C LEU A 56 -6.48 11.58 2.12
N ASP A 57 -6.50 12.11 0.89
CA ASP A 57 -6.41 13.55 0.63
C ASP A 57 -7.54 14.32 1.34
N ALA A 58 -8.77 13.79 1.32
CA ALA A 58 -9.92 14.42 1.95
C ALA A 58 -9.88 14.39 3.50
N ARG A 59 -9.10 13.51 4.11
CA ARG A 59 -9.18 13.18 5.56
C ARG A 59 -7.89 13.43 6.32
N GLY A 60 -6.75 13.39 5.64
CA GLY A 60 -5.43 13.38 6.27
C GLY A 60 -4.87 14.75 6.65
N GLY A 61 -5.36 15.84 6.03
CA GLY A 61 -4.76 17.17 6.20
C GLY A 61 -4.70 17.63 7.66
N THR A 62 -5.77 17.44 8.43
CA THR A 62 -5.79 17.81 9.85
C THR A 62 -4.78 17.00 10.68
N LEU A 63 -4.63 15.70 10.41
CA LEU A 63 -3.65 14.86 11.09
C LEU A 63 -2.21 15.29 10.74
N TYR A 64 -1.99 15.64 9.46
CA TYR A 64 -0.69 16.07 8.96
C TYR A 64 -0.23 17.41 9.55
N ASP A 65 -1.05 18.45 9.43
CA ASP A 65 -0.66 19.81 9.85
C ASP A 65 -0.62 19.96 11.37
N THR A 66 -1.52 19.29 12.09
CA THR A 66 -1.64 19.46 13.56
C THR A 66 -0.65 18.59 14.32
N PHE A 67 -0.30 17.42 13.80
CA PHE A 67 0.44 16.41 14.54
C PHE A 67 1.73 15.97 13.85
N VAL A 68 1.66 15.56 12.57
CA VAL A 68 2.84 15.02 11.87
C VAL A 68 3.93 16.06 11.69
N VAL A 69 3.62 17.21 11.09
CA VAL A 69 4.63 18.26 10.85
C VAL A 69 5.26 18.73 12.15
N PRO A 70 4.50 19.15 13.19
CA PRO A 70 5.10 19.64 14.42
C PRO A 70 5.91 18.59 15.21
N MET A 71 5.52 17.31 15.18
CA MET A 71 6.30 16.24 15.81
C MET A 71 7.60 15.92 15.05
N MET A 72 7.60 16.07 13.72
CA MET A 72 8.75 15.70 12.87
C MET A 72 9.69 16.87 12.55
N SER A 73 9.25 18.12 12.61
CA SER A 73 10.03 19.30 12.16
C SER A 73 10.72 20.11 13.28
N GLY A 74 10.72 19.66 14.53
CA GLY A 74 11.32 20.39 15.66
C GLY A 74 12.80 20.03 15.94
N ALA A 75 13.59 20.97 16.49
CA ALA A 75 15.05 20.84 16.77
C ALA A 75 15.50 19.67 17.69
N SER A 76 14.56 18.82 18.13
CA SER A 76 14.81 17.52 18.77
C SER A 76 13.64 16.53 18.56
N GLY A 77 12.72 16.83 17.63
CA GLY A 77 11.34 16.32 17.60
C GLY A 77 10.65 16.71 18.90
N GLN A 78 9.72 17.67 18.92
CA GLN A 78 9.11 18.09 20.18
C GLN A 78 8.38 16.90 20.82
N LYS A 79 9.06 16.21 21.75
CA LYS A 79 8.63 14.96 22.40
C LYS A 79 7.41 15.12 23.31
N SER A 80 6.94 16.34 23.47
CA SER A 80 5.78 16.69 24.28
C SER A 80 5.12 17.91 23.67
N MET A 81 4.26 17.67 22.69
CA MET A 81 3.24 18.65 22.35
C MET A 81 2.08 18.48 23.33
N ASP A 82 1.55 19.59 23.85
CA ASP A 82 0.25 19.58 24.53
C ASP A 82 -0.82 19.30 23.47
N VAL A 83 -1.02 18.01 23.20
CA VAL A 83 -2.04 17.53 22.30
C VAL A 83 -3.36 17.50 23.04
N ASP A 84 -4.33 18.27 22.56
CA ASP A 84 -5.72 18.04 22.90
C ASP A 84 -6.11 16.64 22.40
N LEU A 85 -6.25 15.70 23.35
CA LEU A 85 -6.62 14.31 23.09
C LEU A 85 -7.87 14.23 22.21
N GLN A 86 -8.82 15.14 22.37
CA GLN A 86 -10.06 15.15 21.61
C GLN A 86 -9.83 15.56 20.15
N GLN A 87 -8.92 16.50 19.89
CA GLN A 87 -8.51 16.86 18.52
C GLN A 87 -7.78 15.70 17.84
N MET A 88 -6.93 14.99 18.57
CA MET A 88 -6.25 13.81 18.02
C MET A 88 -7.25 12.70 17.71
N VAL A 89 -8.16 12.37 18.64
CA VAL A 89 -9.23 11.39 18.40
C VAL A 89 -10.09 11.76 17.19
N ASN A 90 -10.43 13.04 17.00
CA ASN A 90 -11.18 13.51 15.84
C ASN A 90 -10.38 13.34 14.53
N ALA A 91 -9.09 13.70 14.53
CA ALA A 91 -8.22 13.55 13.37
C ALA A 91 -7.97 12.08 13.01
N VAL A 92 -7.75 11.22 14.02
CA VAL A 92 -7.62 9.76 13.84
C VAL A 92 -8.92 9.16 13.31
N SER A 93 -10.07 9.56 13.88
CA SER A 93 -11.37 9.07 13.42
C SER A 93 -11.64 9.41 11.95
N ALA A 94 -11.16 10.55 11.46
CA ALA A 94 -11.27 10.93 10.06
C ALA A 94 -10.53 9.94 9.13
N VAL A 95 -9.32 9.50 9.50
CA VAL A 95 -8.48 8.61 8.68
C VAL A 95 -8.80 7.12 8.81
N THR A 96 -9.54 6.70 9.85
CA THR A 96 -9.89 5.28 10.06
C THR A 96 -10.77 4.66 8.98
N ARG A 97 -11.38 5.47 8.12
CA ARG A 97 -12.23 5.02 7.00
C ARG A 97 -11.50 4.99 5.67
N VAL A 98 -10.21 5.31 5.65
CA VAL A 98 -9.42 5.34 4.41
C VAL A 98 -9.30 3.92 3.87
N GLY A 99 -9.78 3.71 2.65
CA GLY A 99 -9.59 2.45 1.93
C GLY A 99 -10.39 1.25 2.44
N GLU A 100 -11.29 1.43 3.41
CA GLU A 100 -12.09 0.32 3.95
C GLU A 100 -12.87 -0.40 2.82
N GLY A 101 -12.65 -1.72 2.69
CA GLY A 101 -13.26 -2.55 1.65
C GLY A 101 -12.65 -2.43 0.23
N VAL A 102 -11.60 -1.61 0.04
CA VAL A 102 -10.88 -1.50 -1.24
C VAL A 102 -9.36 -1.70 -1.12
N LEU A 103 -8.81 -1.75 0.09
CA LEU A 103 -7.37 -1.98 0.34
C LEU A 103 -6.88 -3.32 -0.25
N ASP A 104 -7.67 -4.39 -0.17
CA ASP A 104 -7.27 -5.71 -0.70
C ASP A 104 -7.07 -5.71 -2.23
N ALA A 105 -7.67 -4.73 -2.92
CA ALA A 105 -7.56 -4.58 -4.36
C ALA A 105 -6.47 -3.57 -4.77
N ALA A 106 -5.91 -2.81 -3.83
CA ALA A 106 -4.89 -1.81 -4.08
C ALA A 106 -3.52 -2.44 -4.40
N SER A 107 -2.58 -1.63 -4.87
CA SER A 107 -1.19 -1.99 -5.01
C SER A 107 -0.57 -2.41 -3.67
N PRO A 108 0.45 -3.28 -3.65
CA PRO A 108 1.00 -3.82 -2.40
C PRO A 108 1.46 -2.76 -1.38
N GLY A 109 2.05 -1.65 -1.84
CA GLY A 109 2.52 -0.57 -0.96
C GLY A 109 1.36 0.18 -0.30
N ILE A 110 0.34 0.55 -1.08
CA ILE A 110 -0.87 1.22 -0.58
C ILE A 110 -1.68 0.28 0.33
N ALA A 111 -1.77 -1.00 -0.01
CA ALA A 111 -2.46 -2.01 0.80
C ALA A 111 -1.76 -2.22 2.16
N ASP A 112 -0.42 -2.33 2.18
CA ASP A 112 0.35 -2.53 3.41
C ASP A 112 0.27 -1.31 4.34
N GLU A 113 0.61 -0.12 3.83
CA GLU A 113 0.60 1.10 4.66
C GLU A 113 -0.81 1.52 5.04
N GLY A 114 -1.79 1.30 4.17
CA GLY A 114 -3.21 1.53 4.48
C GLY A 114 -3.74 0.58 5.55
N GLY A 115 -3.39 -0.71 5.47
CA GLY A 115 -3.70 -1.69 6.51
C GLY A 115 -3.06 -1.34 7.85
N ARG A 116 -1.79 -0.95 7.86
CA ARG A 116 -1.08 -0.49 9.06
C ARG A 116 -1.69 0.77 9.66
N LEU A 117 -2.15 1.70 8.82
CA LEU A 117 -2.83 2.92 9.26
C LEU A 117 -4.16 2.59 9.96
N VAL A 118 -4.98 1.74 9.35
CA VAL A 118 -6.27 1.31 9.94
C VAL A 118 -6.02 0.61 11.28
N ALA A 119 -5.11 -0.37 11.33
CA ALA A 119 -4.80 -1.11 12.55
C ALA A 119 -4.27 -0.20 13.67
N ALA A 120 -3.37 0.74 13.35
CA ALA A 120 -2.84 1.70 14.32
C ALA A 120 -3.93 2.64 14.84
N ALA A 121 -4.87 3.05 13.98
CA ALA A 121 -5.97 3.93 14.34
C ALA A 121 -7.05 3.23 15.18
N GLU A 122 -7.27 1.93 14.97
CA GLU A 122 -8.09 1.11 15.85
C GLU A 122 -7.44 0.91 17.22
N ALA A 123 -6.15 0.59 17.25
CA ALA A 123 -5.39 0.46 18.49
C ALA A 123 -5.43 1.76 19.30
N PHE A 124 -5.27 2.91 18.64
CA PHE A 124 -5.38 4.24 19.27
C PHE A 124 -6.75 4.47 19.92
N ARG A 125 -7.84 3.99 19.30
CA ARG A 125 -9.20 4.11 19.86
C ARG A 125 -9.47 3.15 21.02
N ALA A 126 -8.72 2.05 21.12
CA ALA A 126 -8.93 1.02 22.13
C ALA A 126 -8.23 1.30 23.47
N HIS A 127 -7.23 2.22 23.52
CA HIS A 127 -6.53 2.51 24.77
C HIS A 127 -6.32 4.02 25.02
N ASP A 128 -6.48 4.44 26.28
CA ASP A 128 -6.36 5.85 26.71
C ASP A 128 -4.93 6.42 26.64
N ARG A 129 -3.90 5.59 26.38
CA ARG A 129 -2.49 5.99 26.26
C ARG A 129 -1.75 5.11 25.25
N VAL A 130 -1.93 5.39 23.96
CA VAL A 130 -1.22 4.68 22.88
C VAL A 130 -0.10 5.53 22.34
N ASP A 131 1.04 4.89 22.13
CA ASP A 131 2.13 5.43 21.33
C ASP A 131 1.63 5.69 19.89
N THR A 132 1.50 6.96 19.53
CA THR A 132 1.01 7.40 18.21
C THR A 132 2.04 7.20 17.10
N THR A 133 3.26 6.78 17.41
CA THR A 133 4.34 6.59 16.43
C THR A 133 3.92 5.66 15.30
N ALA A 134 3.28 4.53 15.61
CA ALA A 134 2.82 3.59 14.59
C ALA A 134 1.79 4.20 13.64
N LEU A 135 0.84 4.98 14.18
CA LEU A 135 -0.17 5.69 13.41
C LEU A 135 0.46 6.73 12.48
N LEU A 136 1.34 7.58 13.02
CA LEU A 136 1.98 8.66 12.25
C LEU A 136 2.92 8.10 11.18
N THR A 137 3.64 7.02 11.50
CA THR A 137 4.54 6.35 10.54
C THR A 137 3.74 5.77 9.38
N ALA A 138 2.67 5.02 9.66
CA ALA A 138 1.83 4.43 8.61
C ALA A 138 1.11 5.51 7.78
N PHE A 139 0.68 6.61 8.41
CA PHE A 139 0.09 7.74 7.71
C PHE A 139 1.08 8.41 6.74
N VAL A 140 2.33 8.63 7.16
CA VAL A 140 3.38 9.17 6.29
C VAL A 140 3.72 8.17 5.19
N GLY A 141 3.87 6.88 5.52
CA GLY A 141 4.11 5.80 4.55
C GLY A 141 3.06 5.78 3.45
N LEU A 142 1.78 5.77 3.81
CA LEU A 142 0.68 5.80 2.86
C LEU A 142 0.68 7.08 2.00
N SER A 143 1.05 8.23 2.58
CA SER A 143 1.17 9.49 1.84
C SER A 143 2.30 9.46 0.80
N VAL A 144 3.41 8.77 1.11
CA VAL A 144 4.52 8.53 0.18
C VAL A 144 4.08 7.58 -0.93
N GLU A 145 3.48 6.44 -0.61
CA GLU A 145 2.99 5.47 -1.59
C GLU A 145 1.97 6.08 -2.55
N CYS A 146 1.04 6.91 -2.04
CA CYS A 146 0.12 7.68 -2.87
C CYS A 146 0.85 8.69 -3.78
N THR A 147 1.91 9.33 -3.30
CA THR A 147 2.72 10.24 -4.12
C THR A 147 3.46 9.49 -5.23
N GLU A 148 4.06 8.34 -4.92
CA GLU A 148 4.76 7.48 -5.88
C GLU A 148 3.83 6.89 -6.93
N SER A 149 2.56 6.65 -6.56
CA SER A 149 1.49 6.22 -7.45
C SER A 149 0.89 7.36 -8.31
N GLY A 150 1.43 8.58 -8.22
CA GLY A 150 0.94 9.74 -8.99
C GLY A 150 -0.29 10.45 -8.39
N HIS A 151 -0.65 10.13 -7.15
CA HIS A 151 -1.80 10.66 -6.41
C HIS A 151 -1.37 11.46 -5.17
N LYS A 152 -0.43 12.39 -5.34
CA LYS A 152 0.09 13.24 -4.26
C LYS A 152 -1.05 13.97 -3.52
N PRO A 153 -1.26 13.74 -2.21
CA PRO A 153 -2.20 14.53 -1.42
C PRO A 153 -1.85 16.02 -1.42
N SER A 154 -2.86 16.87 -1.50
CA SER A 154 -2.73 18.33 -1.64
C SER A 154 -2.00 19.00 -0.48
N TRP A 155 -2.11 18.42 0.71
CA TRP A 155 -1.47 18.89 1.94
C TRP A 155 -0.11 18.25 2.20
N PHE A 156 0.24 17.14 1.55
CA PHE A 156 1.46 16.40 1.84
C PHE A 156 2.68 17.06 1.18
N ASN A 157 3.65 17.47 2.00
CA ASN A 157 4.94 17.98 1.54
C ASN A 157 6.09 17.30 2.31
N PRO A 158 6.77 16.31 1.71
CA PRO A 158 7.87 15.62 2.40
C PRO A 158 9.00 16.58 2.81
N GLY A 159 9.20 17.69 2.09
CA GLY A 159 10.20 18.71 2.46
C GLY A 159 9.93 19.38 3.81
N LYS A 160 8.66 19.49 4.23
CA LYS A 160 8.31 20.02 5.56
C LYS A 160 8.72 19.10 6.72
N LEU A 161 9.08 17.85 6.42
CA LEU A 161 9.45 16.84 7.43
C LEU A 161 10.98 16.72 7.60
N THR A 162 11.75 17.31 6.69
CA THR A 162 13.22 17.17 6.63
C THR A 162 13.99 18.45 6.94
N ASP A 163 13.30 19.58 7.11
CA ASP A 163 13.92 20.85 7.48
C ASP A 163 14.32 20.82 8.97
N SER A 164 15.52 20.28 9.24
CA SER A 164 16.28 20.40 10.49
C SER A 164 17.61 21.08 10.21
#